data_AF-A0A959CPL5-F1
#
_entry.id   AF-A0A959CPL5-F1
#
_cell.length_a   1.000
_cell.length_b   1.000
_cell.length_c   1.000
_cell.angle_alpha   90.00
_cell.angle_beta   90.00
_cell.angle_gamma   90.00
#
_symmetry.space_group_name_H-M   'P 1'
#
loop_
_entity.id
_entity.type
_entity.pdbx_description
1 polymer ?
#
loop_
_entity_poly.entity_id
_entity_poly.type
_entity_poly.pdbx_seq_one_letter_code
_entity_poly.pdbx_strand_id
1 'polypeptide(L)'
;MRKFALLLLAGIFCSQLSSQPAAEVASCLRACLQAPEMEAAFTQEWGELRPLYLRKREAPGIGNRPIDKAFDQLNASDFLGLPWEVRPVTEEEIKQLPAEEARFGILEASVGFREDRATANLFVHLPQYPRKWLSGSFLLENQDGQWSIIQRSVEIRP
;
A
#
# COMPACT_ATOMS: atom_id res chain seq x y z
N MET A 1 -27.78 2.52 -42.80
CA MET A 1 -27.08 1.73 -41.75
C MET A 1 -26.07 2.62 -41.02
N ARG A 2 -26.47 3.38 -39.99
CA ARG A 2 -25.54 4.14 -39.11
C ARG A 2 -26.24 4.50 -37.78
N LYS A 3 -26.44 3.55 -36.87
CA LYS A 3 -26.96 3.81 -35.50
C LYS A 3 -26.46 2.82 -34.43
N PHE A 4 -25.26 2.24 -34.58
CA PHE A 4 -24.74 1.26 -33.61
C PHE A 4 -23.42 1.65 -32.93
N ALA A 5 -22.81 2.80 -33.26
CA ALA A 5 -21.51 3.18 -32.71
C ALA A 5 -21.55 3.94 -31.38
N LEU A 6 -22.70 4.45 -30.93
CA LEU A 6 -22.78 5.28 -29.72
C LEU A 6 -23.06 4.54 -28.41
N LEU A 7 -23.44 3.26 -28.46
CA LEU A 7 -23.78 2.48 -27.26
C LEU A 7 -22.56 1.83 -26.58
N LEU A 8 -21.40 1.76 -27.25
CA LEU A 8 -20.18 1.18 -26.69
C LEU A 8 -19.37 2.17 -25.83
N LEU A 9 -19.58 3.49 -25.98
CA LEU A 9 -18.88 4.49 -25.15
C LEU A 9 -19.54 4.74 -23.78
N ALA A 10 -20.83 4.47 -23.63
CA ALA A 10 -21.52 4.68 -22.34
C ALA A 10 -21.17 3.59 -21.30
N GLY A 11 -20.71 2.41 -21.74
CA GLY A 11 -20.33 1.31 -20.84
C GLY A 11 -18.95 1.47 -20.20
N ILE A 12 -18.10 2.38 -20.69
CA ILE A 12 -16.73 2.55 -20.20
C ILE A 12 -16.66 3.55 -19.02
N PHE A 13 -17.64 4.44 -18.88
CA PHE A 13 -17.64 5.47 -17.83
C PHE A 13 -18.34 5.06 -16.53
N CYS A 14 -19.12 3.97 -16.51
CA CYS A 14 -19.82 3.54 -15.29
C CYS A 14 -19.04 2.55 -14.41
N SER A 15 -17.90 2.03 -14.85
CA SER A 15 -17.06 1.10 -14.07
C SER A 15 -16.02 1.81 -13.19
N GLN A 16 -15.88 3.14 -13.26
CA GLN A 16 -14.89 3.89 -12.48
C GLN A 16 -15.34 4.29 -11.06
N LEU A 17 -16.60 4.06 -10.68
CA LEU A 17 -17.10 4.51 -9.36
C LEU A 17 -16.85 3.52 -8.21
N SER A 18 -16.49 2.26 -8.47
CA SER A 18 -16.29 1.28 -7.37
C SER A 18 -14.82 1.07 -6.96
N SER A 19 -13.85 1.67 -7.67
CA SER A 19 -12.41 1.50 -7.43
C SER A 19 -11.71 2.72 -6.83
N GLN A 20 -12.41 3.86 -6.69
CA GLN A 20 -11.83 5.09 -6.11
C GLN A 20 -11.14 4.86 -4.76
N PRO A 21 -11.71 4.10 -3.80
CA PRO A 21 -11.06 3.88 -2.52
C PRO A 21 -9.74 3.10 -2.63
N ALA A 22 -9.67 2.08 -3.49
CA ALA A 22 -8.47 1.29 -3.70
C ALA A 22 -7.37 2.10 -4.41
N ALA A 23 -7.74 2.89 -5.42
CA ALA A 23 -6.81 3.78 -6.11
C ALA A 23 -6.24 4.87 -5.18
N GLU A 24 -7.06 5.42 -4.29
CA GLU A 24 -6.60 6.38 -3.27
C GLU A 24 -5.65 5.73 -2.26
N VAL A 25 -5.99 4.55 -1.75
CA VAL A 25 -5.11 3.77 -0.85
C VAL A 25 -3.77 3.47 -1.54
N ALA A 26 -3.81 2.95 -2.77
CA ALA A 26 -2.63 2.68 -3.57
C ALA A 26 -1.76 3.92 -3.74
N SER A 27 -2.37 5.06 -4.12
CA SER A 27 -1.66 6.31 -4.32
C SER A 27 -0.98 6.81 -3.04
N CYS A 28 -1.68 6.79 -1.90
CA CYS A 28 -1.09 7.13 -0.60
C CYS A 28 0.07 6.21 -0.23
N LEU A 29 -0.12 4.89 -0.32
CA LEU A 29 0.91 3.92 0.03
C LEU A 29 2.13 4.05 -0.89
N ARG A 30 1.92 4.28 -2.19
CA ARG A 30 3.00 4.51 -3.13
C ARG A 30 3.79 5.76 -2.76
N ALA A 31 3.13 6.87 -2.43
CA ALA A 31 3.81 8.08 -1.98
C ALA A 31 4.67 7.81 -0.73
N CYS A 32 4.14 7.06 0.25
CA CYS A 32 4.90 6.66 1.44
C CYS A 32 6.11 5.78 1.12
N LEU A 33 5.94 4.78 0.24
CA LEU A 33 7.02 3.87 -0.15
C LEU A 33 8.10 4.54 -1.01
N GLN A 34 7.75 5.62 -1.73
CA GLN A 34 8.70 6.46 -2.47
C GLN A 34 9.37 7.52 -1.58
N ALA A 35 9.07 7.58 -0.28
CA ALA A 35 9.77 8.49 0.62
C ALA A 35 11.26 8.10 0.66
N PRO A 36 12.20 9.06 0.48
CA PRO A 36 13.63 8.75 0.41
C PRO A 36 14.16 7.97 1.61
N GLU A 37 13.60 8.20 2.81
CA GLU A 37 13.98 7.51 4.04
C GLU A 37 13.50 6.06 4.06
N MET A 38 12.33 5.76 3.49
CA MET A 38 11.88 4.38 3.30
C MET A 38 12.77 3.68 2.29
N GLU A 39 13.12 4.36 1.21
CA GLU A 39 13.98 3.80 0.17
C GLU A 39 15.39 3.51 0.66
N ALA A 40 15.99 4.44 1.42
CA ALA A 40 17.26 4.22 2.07
C ALA A 40 17.20 3.03 3.04
N ALA A 41 16.15 2.96 3.87
CA ALA A 41 15.98 1.87 4.84
C ALA A 41 15.84 0.50 4.15
N PHE A 42 15.02 0.40 3.10
CA PHE A 42 14.87 -0.86 2.36
C PHE A 42 16.15 -1.22 1.60
N THR A 43 16.77 -0.27 0.90
CA THR A 43 18.00 -0.55 0.13
C THR A 43 19.14 -1.03 1.03
N GLN A 44 19.28 -0.43 2.22
CA GLN A 44 20.35 -0.77 3.14
C GLN A 44 20.06 -2.06 3.92
N GLU A 45 18.83 -2.26 4.39
CA GLU A 45 18.52 -3.25 5.43
C GLU A 45 17.72 -4.46 4.91
N TRP A 46 17.07 -4.34 3.75
CA TRP A 46 16.24 -5.41 3.16
C TRP A 46 17.07 -6.45 2.39
N GLY A 47 18.24 -6.07 1.89
CA GLY A 47 19.17 -6.97 1.20
C GLY A 47 18.74 -7.30 -0.24
N GLU A 48 18.91 -8.56 -0.67
CA GLU A 48 18.49 -9.03 -1.99
C GLU A 48 17.01 -8.74 -2.25
N LEU A 49 16.65 -8.45 -3.51
CA LEU A 49 15.35 -8.00 -4.03
C LEU A 49 14.21 -9.02 -3.81
N ARG A 50 13.92 -9.37 -2.56
CA ARG A 50 12.75 -10.16 -2.20
C ARG A 50 11.50 -9.28 -2.27
N PRO A 51 10.35 -9.82 -2.69
CA PRO A 51 9.10 -9.08 -2.69
C PRO A 51 8.77 -8.56 -1.28
N LEU A 52 8.27 -7.33 -1.22
CA LEU A 52 7.60 -6.78 -0.05
C LEU A 52 6.13 -7.18 -0.11
N TYR A 53 5.73 -8.10 0.76
CA TYR A 53 4.35 -8.54 0.85
C TYR A 53 3.55 -7.53 1.67
N LEU A 54 2.68 -6.79 1.00
CA LEU A 54 1.87 -5.74 1.61
C LEU A 54 0.57 -6.35 2.15
N ARG A 55 0.30 -6.13 3.43
CA ARG A 55 -1.01 -6.42 4.01
C ARG A 55 -1.57 -5.21 4.74
N LYS A 56 -2.89 -5.20 4.91
CA LYS A 56 -3.52 -4.29 5.85
C LYS A 56 -3.14 -4.67 7.29
N ARG A 57 -2.77 -3.67 8.08
CA ARG A 57 -2.66 -3.79 9.54
C ARG A 57 -4.05 -3.73 10.14
N GLU A 58 -4.50 -4.83 10.74
CA GLU A 58 -5.79 -4.86 11.40
C GLU A 58 -5.77 -4.08 12.71
N ALA A 59 -6.84 -3.31 12.96
CA ALA A 59 -7.12 -2.76 14.27
C ALA A 59 -8.18 -3.67 14.95
N PRO A 60 -7.92 -4.20 16.15
CA PRO A 60 -8.84 -5.12 16.81
C PRO A 60 -10.22 -4.46 17.03
N GLY A 61 -11.28 -5.20 16.72
CA GLY A 61 -12.68 -4.78 16.96
C GLY A 61 -13.27 -3.87 15.87
N ILE A 62 -12.58 -3.68 14.75
CA ILE A 62 -13.01 -2.81 13.65
C ILE A 62 -13.06 -3.63 12.36
N GLY A 63 -14.07 -4.50 12.24
CA GLY A 63 -14.30 -5.25 11.00
C GLY A 63 -15.16 -4.46 10.00
N ASN A 64 -14.81 -4.56 8.72
CA ASN A 64 -15.64 -4.26 7.55
C ASN A 64 -15.84 -2.77 7.21
N ARG A 65 -14.77 -1.95 7.32
CA ARG A 65 -14.77 -0.56 6.82
C ARG A 65 -14.52 -0.52 5.30
N PRO A 66 -14.98 0.52 4.58
CA PRO A 66 -14.69 0.70 3.16
C PRO A 66 -13.18 0.64 2.83
N ILE A 67 -12.32 1.11 3.74
CA ILE A 67 -10.86 1.04 3.58
C ILE A 67 -10.32 -0.40 3.62
N ASP A 68 -10.99 -1.30 4.34
CA ASP A 68 -10.58 -2.70 4.43
C ASP A 68 -10.74 -3.36 3.06
N LYS A 69 -11.91 -3.15 2.44
CA LYS A 69 -12.19 -3.61 1.08
C LYS A 69 -11.28 -2.98 0.03
N ALA A 70 -10.82 -1.75 0.27
CA ALA A 70 -9.88 -1.08 -0.61
C ALA A 70 -8.51 -1.77 -0.63
N PHE A 71 -8.04 -2.26 0.54
CA PHE A 71 -6.83 -3.07 0.62
C PHE A 71 -6.95 -4.41 -0.13
N ASP A 72 -8.10 -5.07 -0.02
CA ASP A 72 -8.36 -6.35 -0.73
C ASP A 72 -8.41 -6.21 -2.26
N GLN A 73 -8.57 -4.98 -2.76
CA GLN A 73 -8.61 -4.66 -4.19
C GLN A 73 -7.25 -4.22 -4.75
N LEU A 74 -6.23 -4.03 -3.88
CA LEU A 74 -4.89 -3.67 -4.31
C LEU A 74 -4.26 -4.83 -5.10
N ASN A 75 -3.45 -4.47 -6.08
CA ASN A 75 -2.74 -5.41 -6.92
C ASN A 75 -1.29 -4.94 -7.16
N ALA A 76 -0.42 -5.83 -7.61
CA ALA A 76 0.99 -5.51 -7.84
C ALA A 76 1.19 -4.37 -8.87
N SER A 77 0.25 -4.18 -9.82
CA SER A 77 0.37 -3.14 -10.84
C SER A 77 0.20 -1.72 -10.27
N ASP A 78 -0.48 -1.59 -9.13
CA ASP A 78 -0.65 -0.31 -8.42
C ASP A 78 0.69 0.26 -7.90
N PHE A 79 1.70 -0.60 -7.78
CA PHE A 79 3.02 -0.29 -7.22
C PHE A 79 4.15 -0.33 -8.26
N LEU A 80 3.82 -0.34 -9.56
CA LEU A 80 4.83 -0.27 -10.63
C LEU A 80 5.68 1.00 -10.51
N GLY A 81 6.98 0.83 -10.78
CA GLY A 81 7.97 1.92 -10.72
C GLY A 81 8.63 2.11 -9.35
N LEU A 82 8.27 1.32 -8.33
CA LEU A 82 9.09 1.18 -7.13
C LEU A 82 10.36 0.35 -7.43
N PRO A 83 11.48 0.62 -6.75
CA PRO A 83 12.74 -0.11 -6.94
C PRO A 83 12.71 -1.56 -6.42
N TRP A 84 11.66 -1.93 -5.68
CA TRP A 84 11.39 -3.30 -5.22
C TRP A 84 9.97 -3.72 -5.63
N GLU A 85 9.77 -5.03 -5.75
CA GLU A 85 8.45 -5.60 -6.02
C GLU A 85 7.58 -5.52 -4.77
N VAL A 86 6.38 -4.95 -4.88
CA VAL A 86 5.37 -4.94 -3.82
C VAL A 86 4.22 -5.85 -4.23
N ARG A 87 3.91 -6.82 -3.38
CA ARG A 87 2.84 -7.79 -3.60
C ARG A 87 1.78 -7.66 -2.51
N PRO A 88 0.64 -7.02 -2.77
CA PRO A 88 -0.51 -7.11 -1.88
C PRO A 88 -0.89 -8.58 -1.64
N VAL A 89 -1.13 -8.95 -0.39
CA VAL A 89 -1.51 -10.30 0.02
C VAL A 89 -2.59 -10.29 1.09
N THR A 90 -3.44 -11.30 1.04
CA THR A 90 -4.45 -11.66 2.05
C THR A 90 -3.84 -12.49 3.18
N GLU A 91 -4.58 -12.66 4.28
CA GLU A 91 -4.13 -13.51 5.39
C GLU A 91 -3.96 -14.98 4.97
N GLU A 92 -4.84 -15.48 4.10
CA GLU A 92 -4.78 -16.83 3.54
C GLU A 92 -3.53 -17.04 2.67
N GLU A 93 -3.15 -16.04 1.88
CA GLU A 93 -1.94 -16.10 1.05
C GLU A 93 -0.66 -16.07 1.90
N ILE A 94 -0.65 -15.30 3.00
CA ILE A 94 0.49 -15.28 3.94
C ILE A 94 0.76 -16.66 4.52
N LYS A 95 -0.29 -17.45 4.81
CA LYS A 95 -0.16 -18.83 5.32
C LYS A 95 0.51 -19.77 4.32
N GLN A 96 0.58 -19.41 3.04
CA GLN A 96 1.20 -20.19 1.97
C GLN A 96 2.63 -19.73 1.63
N LEU A 97 3.08 -18.61 2.19
CA LEU A 97 4.43 -18.10 1.94
C LEU A 97 5.51 -18.97 2.59
N PRO A 98 6.73 -18.99 2.02
CA PRO A 98 7.89 -19.55 2.70
C PRO A 98 8.05 -18.97 4.11
N ALA A 99 8.44 -19.79 5.08
CA ALA A 99 8.49 -19.40 6.49
C ALA A 99 9.34 -18.14 6.77
N GLU A 100 10.39 -17.93 5.98
CA GLU A 100 11.25 -16.74 6.08
C GLU A 100 10.54 -15.46 5.60
N GLU A 101 9.80 -15.54 4.49
CA GLU A 101 9.01 -14.44 3.94
C GLU A 101 7.80 -14.11 4.81
N ALA A 102 7.11 -15.14 5.33
CA ALA A 102 6.02 -14.95 6.28
C ALA A 102 6.48 -14.28 7.59
N ARG A 103 7.77 -14.39 7.93
CA ARG A 103 8.35 -13.82 9.16
C ARG A 103 8.87 -12.40 8.98
N PHE A 104 9.54 -12.12 7.86
CA PHE A 104 10.21 -10.83 7.65
C PHE A 104 9.62 -10.04 6.49
N GLY A 105 9.11 -10.70 5.45
CA GLY A 105 8.67 -10.06 4.20
C GLY A 105 7.35 -9.30 4.27
N ILE A 106 6.65 -9.32 5.41
CA ILE A 106 5.30 -8.76 5.55
C ILE A 106 5.35 -7.30 5.99
N LEU A 107 5.09 -6.39 5.05
CA LEU A 107 4.82 -4.98 5.31
C LEU A 107 3.35 -4.79 5.70
N GLU A 108 3.12 -4.43 6.95
CA GLU A 108 1.80 -4.08 7.45
C GLU A 108 1.52 -2.59 7.27
N ALA A 109 0.39 -2.25 6.68
CA ALA A 109 0.02 -0.87 6.41
C ALA A 109 -1.38 -0.52 6.93
N SER A 110 -1.53 0.66 7.51
CA SER A 110 -2.83 1.24 7.83
C SER A 110 -2.93 2.61 7.17
N VAL A 111 -4.06 2.90 6.54
CA VAL A 111 -4.36 4.22 5.98
C VAL A 111 -5.69 4.71 6.53
N GLY A 112 -5.79 6.01 6.80
CA GLY A 112 -7.03 6.67 7.20
C GLY A 112 -7.16 8.01 6.48
N PHE A 113 -8.32 8.25 5.88
CA PHE A 113 -8.61 9.47 5.13
C PHE A 113 -9.52 10.40 5.93
N ARG A 114 -9.30 11.71 5.77
CA ARG A 114 -10.14 12.80 6.25
C ARG A 114 -10.07 13.94 5.23
N GLU A 115 -11.09 14.05 4.38
CA GLU A 115 -11.18 15.09 3.35
C GLU A 115 -9.91 15.13 2.46
N ASP A 116 -9.13 16.19 2.55
CA ASP A 116 -7.88 16.43 1.82
C ASP A 116 -6.63 15.92 2.56
N ARG A 117 -6.80 15.17 3.67
CA ARG A 117 -5.73 14.62 4.49
C ARG A 117 -5.79 13.10 4.56
N ALA A 118 -4.62 12.48 4.61
CA ALA A 118 -4.50 11.06 4.90
C ALA A 118 -3.40 10.81 5.93
N THR A 119 -3.63 9.86 6.82
CA THR A 119 -2.57 9.31 7.69
C THR A 119 -2.26 7.90 7.23
N ALA A 120 -0.99 7.61 7.00
CA ALA A 120 -0.53 6.26 6.68
C ALA A 120 0.53 5.83 7.70
N ASN A 121 0.46 4.58 8.15
CA ASN A 121 1.49 3.99 8.99
C ASN A 121 1.92 2.65 8.39
N LEU A 122 3.22 2.42 8.34
CA LEU A 122 3.88 1.27 7.72
C LEU A 122 4.78 0.58 8.75
N PHE A 123 4.73 -0.75 8.82
CA PHE A 123 5.50 -1.55 9.78
C PHE A 123 6.02 -2.83 9.13
N VAL A 124 7.30 -3.14 9.32
CA VAL A 124 7.88 -4.36 8.75
C VAL A 124 9.09 -4.85 9.54
N HIS A 125 9.20 -6.16 9.73
CA HIS A 125 10.37 -6.76 10.37
C HIS A 125 11.52 -6.87 9.37
N LEU A 126 12.72 -6.44 9.76
CA LEU A 126 13.86 -6.43 8.84
C LEU A 126 14.52 -7.83 8.77
N PRO A 127 14.74 -8.39 7.57
CA PRO A 127 15.26 -9.76 7.41
C PRO A 127 16.69 -9.91 7.96
N GLN A 128 17.54 -8.90 7.76
CA GLN A 128 18.92 -8.91 8.27
C GLN A 128 19.00 -8.71 9.79
N TYR A 129 17.95 -8.17 10.40
CA TYR A 129 17.92 -7.81 11.82
C TYR A 129 16.63 -8.31 12.48
N PRO A 130 16.56 -9.60 12.86
CA PRO A 130 15.30 -10.25 13.27
C PRO A 130 14.59 -9.66 14.50
N ARG A 131 15.28 -8.80 15.26
CA ARG A 131 14.70 -8.09 16.41
C ARG A 131 14.27 -6.67 16.05
N LYS A 132 14.79 -6.11 14.96
CA LYS A 132 14.46 -4.77 14.53
C LYS A 132 13.23 -4.77 13.63
N TRP A 133 12.51 -3.66 13.66
CA TRP A 133 11.48 -3.35 12.68
C TRP A 133 11.64 -1.93 12.17
N LEU A 134 11.29 -1.73 10.91
CA LEU A 134 11.11 -0.43 10.31
C LEU A 134 9.68 0.02 10.58
N SER A 135 9.53 1.26 11.07
CA SER A 135 8.26 1.92 11.33
C SER A 135 8.25 3.25 10.59
N GLY A 136 7.23 3.47 9.78
CA GLY A 136 6.98 4.74 9.08
C GLY A 136 5.62 5.30 9.46
N SER A 137 5.56 6.60 9.78
CA SER A 137 4.33 7.34 10.04
C SER A 137 4.30 8.57 9.13
N PHE A 138 3.22 8.72 8.38
CA PHE A 138 3.10 9.72 7.33
C PHE A 138 1.78 10.48 7.47
N LEU A 139 1.85 11.80 7.32
CA LEU A 139 0.71 12.66 7.06
C LEU A 139 0.83 13.16 5.62
N LEU A 140 -0.24 12.95 4.86
CA LEU A 140 -0.34 13.33 3.45
C LEU A 140 -1.44 14.37 3.27
N GLU A 141 -1.24 15.24 2.28
CA GLU A 141 -2.23 16.18 1.77
C GLU A 141 -2.54 15.86 0.29
N ASN A 142 -3.81 15.92 -0.07
CA ASN A 142 -4.27 15.81 -1.45
C ASN A 142 -4.30 17.20 -2.10
N GLN A 143 -3.47 17.40 -3.11
CA GLN A 143 -3.50 18.59 -3.96
C GLN A 143 -3.82 18.14 -5.38
N ASP A 144 -4.93 18.62 -5.94
CA ASP A 144 -5.35 18.33 -7.32
C ASP A 144 -5.43 16.83 -7.66
N GLY A 145 -5.85 16.01 -6.70
CA GLY A 145 -5.97 14.56 -6.86
C GLY A 145 -4.66 13.80 -6.66
N GLN A 146 -3.59 14.46 -6.22
CA GLN A 146 -2.30 13.85 -5.92
C GLN A 146 -1.97 13.93 -4.43
N TRP A 147 -1.64 12.78 -3.83
CA TRP A 147 -1.22 12.70 -2.44
C TRP A 147 0.27 13.01 -2.29
N SER A 148 0.58 13.99 -1.45
CA SER A 148 1.95 14.43 -1.16
C SER A 148 2.23 14.35 0.34
N ILE A 149 3.44 13.96 0.72
CA ILE A 149 3.83 13.86 2.14
C ILE A 149 4.14 15.25 2.69
N ILE A 150 3.42 15.67 3.73
CA ILE A 150 3.65 16.95 4.43
C ILE A 150 4.33 16.77 5.80
N GLN A 151 4.22 15.58 6.40
CA GLN A 151 4.97 15.20 7.59
C GLN A 151 5.29 13.72 7.54
N ARG A 152 6.50 13.36 7.98
CA ARG A 152 6.93 11.96 8.08
C ARG A 152 7.85 11.73 9.26
N SER A 153 7.82 10.51 9.77
CA SER A 153 8.78 9.95 10.72
C SER A 153 9.04 8.51 10.29
N VAL A 154 10.30 8.19 9.99
CA VAL A 154 10.74 6.86 9.62
C VAL A 154 11.86 6.46 10.57
N GLU A 155 11.67 5.33 11.24
CA GLU A 155 12.56 4.88 12.31
C GLU A 155 12.78 3.38 12.21
N ILE A 156 14.02 2.95 12.44
CA ILE A 156 14.33 1.54 12.72
C ILE A 156 14.38 1.41 14.23
N ARG A 157 13.52 0.56 14.78
CA ARG A 157 13.41 0.33 16.22
C ARG A 157 13.92 -1.08 16.59
N PRO A 158 14.47 -1.25 17.79
CA PRO A 158 15.00 -2.53 18.28
C PRO A 158 13.91 -3.51 18.76
#